data_AF-A0ABD5Y4P4-F1
#
_entry.id   AF-A0ABD5Y4P4-F1
#
_cell.length_a   1.000
_cell.length_b   1.000
_cell.length_c   1.000
_cell.angle_alpha   90.00
_cell.angle_beta   90.00
_cell.angle_gamma   90.00
#
_symmetry.space_group_name_H-M   'P 1'
#
loop_
_entity.id
_entity.type
_entity.pdbx_description
1 polymer ?
#
loop_
_entity_poly.entity_id
_entity_poly.type
_entity_poly.pdbx_seq_one_letter_code
_entity_poly.pdbx_strand_id
1 'polypeptide(L)'
;MTAERRDATRTTGGSADEPATAVETDATAPSDVFSALGGETRLDVVRALDDDSPRSFSELFDATDEDTSAGFAYHLRQLTGRFVRQRGDERYELTDAGRSAARALNAGTYTSSVDRDPIELDDDCPFCGETGLRADAVDNVTEIRCARCESPLLRLSFPPSGYASHDADDLPAALDAHHRRRIESFGDGVCPDCAGSVSVGVEPASIDDLPSRDEAGHVPVQTAFECEACGAALRCPVALTLLDHPAVVSFYHDHARDVRDRPIWNVGSEWRERVVSRDPWCVVVSVRLDGDDLVCYVAGDGSVVDHRRTGHDDSNGTGSASDPESIGEGDAESGSERSPGGDHTRGEESGTGGASA
;
A
#
# COMPACT_ATOMS: atom_id res chain seq x y z
N MET A 1 32.39 -69.24 22.86
CA MET A 1 32.91 -67.89 23.13
C MET A 1 31.84 -66.92 22.64
N THR A 2 30.66 -66.77 23.22
CA THR A 2 30.28 -66.40 24.62
C THR A 2 30.88 -65.09 25.12
N ALA A 3 30.09 -64.01 25.03
CA ALA A 3 29.76 -63.03 26.09
C ALA A 3 28.94 -61.90 25.41
N GLU A 4 27.61 -61.81 25.49
CA GLU A 4 26.75 -61.35 26.61
C GLU A 4 27.14 -59.96 27.15
N ARG A 5 26.28 -58.99 27.46
CA ARG A 5 24.81 -58.74 27.44
C ARG A 5 24.61 -57.33 28.07
N ARG A 6 23.40 -56.73 27.94
CA ARG A 6 22.79 -55.58 28.70
C ARG A 6 22.90 -54.20 28.01
N ASP A 7 21.89 -53.34 27.94
CA ASP A 7 20.48 -53.31 28.40
C ASP A 7 19.79 -52.08 27.74
N ALA A 8 18.49 -51.92 27.99
CA ALA A 8 17.65 -50.70 27.90
C ALA A 8 16.63 -50.62 26.76
N THR A 9 15.45 -51.13 27.12
CA THR A 9 14.11 -50.75 26.64
C THR A 9 13.86 -49.24 26.73
N ARG A 10 13.27 -48.63 25.69
CA ARG A 10 12.29 -47.54 25.89
C ARG A 10 11.36 -47.34 24.67
N THR A 11 10.12 -47.81 24.84
CA THR A 11 8.91 -47.30 24.19
C THR A 11 8.65 -45.85 24.62
N THR A 12 8.18 -45.00 23.70
CA THR A 12 7.34 -43.76 23.83
C THR A 12 7.76 -42.79 22.73
N GLY A 13 6.94 -42.11 21.92
CA GLY A 13 5.50 -41.94 21.72
C GLY A 13 5.37 -41.28 20.32
N GLY A 14 4.29 -41.44 19.57
CA GLY A 14 3.00 -40.89 19.94
C GLY A 14 3.06 -39.35 19.94
N SER A 15 3.29 -38.73 18.78
CA SER A 15 2.81 -37.37 18.54
C SER A 15 1.71 -37.50 17.51
N ALA A 16 0.52 -37.82 18.02
CA ALA A 16 -0.69 -37.54 17.29
C ALA A 16 -0.68 -36.03 17.01
N ASP A 17 -0.89 -35.70 15.75
CA ASP A 17 -1.35 -34.42 15.27
C ASP A 17 -2.56 -34.04 16.13
N GLU A 18 -2.36 -33.19 17.13
CA GLU A 18 -3.45 -32.64 17.93
C GLU A 18 -4.24 -31.76 16.98
N PRO A 19 -5.51 -32.09 16.65
CA PRO A 19 -6.31 -31.19 15.86
C PRO A 19 -6.42 -29.90 16.67
N ALA A 20 -5.95 -28.80 16.08
CA ALA A 20 -6.25 -27.46 16.57
C ALA A 20 -7.74 -27.44 16.92
N THR A 21 -8.06 -27.28 18.20
CA THR A 21 -9.43 -27.22 18.69
C THR A 21 -10.15 -26.14 17.89
N ALA A 22 -10.93 -26.57 16.90
CA ALA A 22 -11.88 -25.71 16.23
C ALA A 22 -12.78 -25.18 17.34
N VAL A 23 -12.69 -23.87 17.58
CA VAL A 23 -13.64 -23.18 18.44
C VAL A 23 -15.00 -23.45 17.82
N GLU A 24 -15.83 -24.25 18.50
CA GLU A 24 -17.21 -24.46 18.08
C GLU A 24 -17.92 -23.12 18.15
N THR A 25 -17.96 -22.42 17.02
CA THR A 25 -18.80 -21.24 16.85
C THR A 25 -20.24 -21.72 16.80
N ASP A 26 -20.99 -21.41 17.84
CA ASP A 26 -22.45 -21.44 17.85
C ASP A 26 -22.94 -20.55 16.69
N ALA A 27 -23.17 -21.18 15.53
CA ALA A 27 -23.39 -20.48 14.29
C ALA A 27 -24.83 -19.98 14.23
N THR A 28 -25.07 -18.82 14.85
CA THR A 28 -26.29 -18.04 14.62
C THR A 28 -26.36 -17.66 13.14
N ALA A 29 -27.53 -17.78 12.52
CA ALA A 29 -27.68 -17.41 11.12
C ALA A 29 -27.37 -15.91 10.92
N PRO A 30 -26.67 -15.51 9.84
CA PRO A 30 -26.34 -14.09 9.60
C PRO A 30 -27.57 -13.18 9.61
N SER A 31 -28.72 -13.65 9.10
CA SER A 31 -29.98 -12.91 9.12
C SER A 31 -30.44 -12.56 10.53
N ASP A 32 -30.23 -13.45 11.49
CA ASP A 32 -30.65 -13.26 12.87
C ASP A 32 -29.74 -12.24 13.58
N VAL A 33 -28.45 -12.26 13.23
CA VAL A 33 -27.45 -11.29 13.71
C VAL A 33 -27.79 -9.87 13.24
N PHE A 34 -28.07 -9.69 11.94
CA PHE A 34 -28.46 -8.38 11.41
C PHE A 34 -29.84 -7.95 11.94
N SER A 35 -30.77 -8.89 12.12
CA SER A 35 -32.08 -8.60 12.71
C SER A 35 -31.97 -8.11 14.16
N ALA A 36 -31.03 -8.68 14.93
CA ALA A 36 -30.75 -8.23 16.29
C ALA A 36 -30.26 -6.78 16.34
N LEU A 37 -29.54 -6.28 15.33
CA LEU A 37 -29.16 -4.86 15.22
C LEU A 37 -30.24 -3.99 14.56
N GLY A 38 -31.13 -4.58 13.75
CA GLY A 38 -32.10 -3.88 12.91
C GLY A 38 -33.23 -3.17 13.65
N GLY A 39 -32.95 -2.08 14.34
CA GLY A 39 -33.94 -1.20 14.97
C GLY A 39 -33.28 -0.01 15.66
N GLU A 40 -33.90 1.17 15.54
CA GLU A 40 -33.37 2.46 16.02
C GLU A 40 -32.99 2.41 17.51
N THR A 41 -33.92 2.00 18.38
CA THR A 41 -33.67 1.78 19.82
C THR A 41 -32.44 0.90 20.09
N ARG A 42 -32.20 -0.12 19.25
CA ARG A 42 -31.06 -1.05 19.44
C ARG A 42 -29.74 -0.42 19.00
N LEU A 43 -29.75 0.38 17.94
CA LEU A 43 -28.58 1.15 17.52
C LEU A 43 -28.24 2.24 18.54
N ASP A 44 -29.24 2.87 19.17
CA ASP A 44 -29.01 3.85 20.22
C ASP A 44 -28.40 3.25 21.47
N VAL A 45 -28.81 2.03 21.86
CA VAL A 45 -28.11 1.27 22.91
C VAL A 45 -26.65 1.02 22.55
N VAL A 46 -26.36 0.59 21.33
CA VAL A 46 -24.98 0.33 20.89
C VAL A 46 -24.14 1.61 20.93
N ARG A 47 -24.67 2.73 20.44
CA ARG A 47 -24.01 4.05 20.50
C ARG A 47 -23.80 4.54 21.93
N ALA A 48 -24.80 4.40 22.79
CA ALA A 48 -24.73 4.81 24.18
C ALA A 48 -23.63 4.05 24.96
N LEU A 49 -23.36 2.80 24.59
CA LEU A 49 -22.33 1.96 25.20
C LEU A 49 -20.93 2.11 24.58
N ASP A 50 -20.77 2.91 23.52
CA ASP A 50 -19.49 3.07 22.82
C ASP A 50 -18.48 3.96 23.57
N ASP A 51 -18.93 4.80 24.51
CA ASP A 51 -18.10 5.68 25.36
C ASP A 51 -17.39 4.93 26.52
N ASP A 52 -17.03 3.65 26.30
CA ASP A 52 -16.29 2.69 27.16
C ASP A 52 -16.64 2.63 28.67
N SER A 53 -17.75 3.25 29.07
CA SER A 53 -18.26 3.25 30.43
C SER A 53 -19.47 2.32 30.51
N PRO A 54 -19.42 1.24 31.32
CA PRO A 54 -20.57 0.38 31.50
C PRO A 54 -21.77 1.19 31.99
N ARG A 55 -22.98 0.94 31.50
CA ARG A 55 -24.19 1.68 31.89
C ARG A 55 -25.23 0.79 32.53
N SER A 56 -25.94 1.28 33.53
CA SER A 56 -27.11 0.62 34.11
C SER A 56 -28.28 0.58 33.12
N PHE A 57 -29.28 -0.25 33.41
CA PHE A 57 -30.51 -0.32 32.61
C PHE A 57 -31.19 1.05 32.45
N SER A 58 -31.31 1.82 33.54
CA SER A 58 -31.94 3.15 33.52
C SER A 58 -31.15 4.15 32.68
N GLU A 59 -29.83 4.17 32.81
CA GLU A 59 -28.97 5.06 31.99
C GLU A 59 -29.07 4.73 30.49
N LEU A 60 -29.29 3.46 30.13
CA LEU A 60 -29.51 3.08 28.73
C LEU A 60 -30.92 3.40 28.25
N PHE A 61 -31.94 3.18 29.09
CA PHE A 61 -33.31 3.53 28.76
C PHE A 61 -33.44 5.03 28.48
N ASP A 62 -32.86 5.85 29.36
CA ASP A 62 -32.85 7.32 29.25
C ASP A 62 -32.07 7.83 28.02
N ALA A 63 -31.21 6.98 27.43
CA ALA A 63 -30.44 7.30 26.22
C ALA A 63 -31.16 6.90 24.91
N THR A 64 -32.39 6.39 25.00
CA THR A 64 -33.20 5.97 23.85
C THR A 64 -34.54 6.69 23.83
N ASP A 65 -35.16 6.78 22.66
CA ASP A 65 -36.51 7.34 22.48
C ASP A 65 -37.64 6.33 22.80
N GLU A 66 -37.34 5.26 23.54
CA GLU A 66 -38.30 4.20 23.84
C GLU A 66 -39.28 4.62 24.94
N ASP A 67 -40.59 4.51 24.65
CA ASP A 67 -41.62 5.01 25.57
C ASP A 67 -41.79 4.18 26.85
N THR A 68 -41.43 2.89 26.79
CA THR A 68 -41.74 1.96 27.87
C THR A 68 -40.53 1.13 28.29
N SER A 69 -40.38 0.96 29.61
CA SER A 69 -39.33 0.08 30.15
C SER A 69 -39.48 -1.38 29.70
N ALA A 70 -40.72 -1.84 29.46
CA ALA A 70 -40.98 -3.19 28.97
C ALA A 70 -40.54 -3.37 27.50
N GLY A 71 -40.82 -2.37 26.65
CA GLY A 71 -40.34 -2.30 25.27
C GLY A 71 -38.82 -2.24 25.22
N PHE A 72 -38.22 -1.33 25.99
CA PHE A 72 -36.76 -1.22 26.08
C PHE A 72 -36.10 -2.52 26.54
N ALA A 73 -36.65 -3.17 27.56
CA ALA A 73 -36.14 -4.46 28.01
C ALA A 73 -36.22 -5.53 26.92
N TYR A 74 -37.21 -5.48 26.02
CA TYR A 74 -37.24 -6.34 24.84
C TYR A 74 -36.08 -6.03 23.88
N HIS A 75 -35.85 -4.76 23.53
CA HIS A 75 -34.74 -4.34 22.67
C HIS A 75 -33.38 -4.73 23.24
N LEU A 76 -33.14 -4.47 24.53
CA LEU A 76 -31.89 -4.82 25.22
C LEU A 76 -31.66 -6.34 25.25
N ARG A 77 -32.71 -7.14 25.46
CA ARG A 77 -32.61 -8.61 25.40
C ARG A 77 -32.20 -9.13 24.03
N GLN A 78 -32.62 -8.49 22.93
CA GLN A 78 -32.20 -8.89 21.58
C GLN A 78 -30.69 -8.70 21.34
N LEU A 79 -30.08 -7.72 22.01
CA LEU A 79 -28.64 -7.44 21.91
C LEU A 79 -27.80 -8.26 22.90
N THR A 80 -28.39 -8.63 24.03
CA THR A 80 -27.70 -9.28 25.14
C THR A 80 -27.20 -10.67 24.75
N GLY A 81 -25.97 -10.99 25.13
CA GLY A 81 -25.29 -12.25 24.82
C GLY A 81 -24.31 -12.09 23.66
N ARG A 82 -24.74 -11.47 22.55
CA ARG A 82 -23.88 -11.31 21.36
C ARG A 82 -23.20 -9.95 21.27
N PHE A 83 -23.95 -8.85 21.33
CA PHE A 83 -23.44 -7.49 21.14
C PHE A 83 -23.23 -6.77 22.47
N VAL A 84 -24.04 -7.10 23.46
CA VAL A 84 -24.01 -6.51 24.80
C VAL A 84 -23.86 -7.63 25.83
N ARG A 85 -23.07 -7.38 26.87
CA ARG A 85 -22.97 -8.26 28.04
C ARG A 85 -23.39 -7.47 29.29
N GLN A 86 -24.14 -8.14 30.16
CA GLN A 86 -24.37 -7.65 31.52
C GLN A 86 -23.26 -8.16 32.45
N ARG A 87 -22.68 -7.24 33.23
CA ARG A 87 -21.66 -7.50 34.25
C ARG A 87 -22.30 -7.92 35.58
N GLY A 88 -21.48 -8.36 36.52
CA GLY A 88 -21.93 -8.77 37.86
C GLY A 88 -22.47 -7.63 38.74
N ASP A 89 -22.21 -6.37 38.36
CA ASP A 89 -22.73 -5.15 39.01
C ASP A 89 -23.98 -4.60 38.31
N GLU A 90 -24.66 -5.42 37.50
CA GLU A 90 -25.89 -5.08 36.78
C GLU A 90 -25.74 -3.97 35.72
N ARG A 91 -24.49 -3.61 35.37
CA ARG A 91 -24.17 -2.70 34.27
C ARG A 91 -23.93 -3.45 32.96
N TYR A 92 -24.21 -2.81 31.85
CA TYR A 92 -24.09 -3.33 30.50
C TYR A 92 -22.88 -2.71 29.81
N GLU A 93 -22.20 -3.50 28.99
CA GLU A 93 -21.06 -3.07 28.17
C GLU A 93 -21.12 -3.79 26.81
N LEU A 94 -20.46 -3.22 25.79
CA LEU A 94 -20.32 -3.90 24.50
C LEU A 94 -19.41 -5.13 24.63
N THR A 95 -19.75 -6.20 23.91
CA THR A 95 -18.81 -7.27 23.57
C THR A 95 -17.87 -6.81 22.46
N ASP A 96 -16.91 -7.64 22.04
CA ASP A 96 -16.09 -7.31 20.85
C ASP A 96 -16.93 -7.17 19.58
N ALA A 97 -17.96 -8.01 19.40
CA ALA A 97 -18.89 -7.87 18.29
C ALA A 97 -19.69 -6.57 18.37
N GLY A 98 -20.12 -6.16 19.57
CA GLY A 98 -20.76 -4.87 19.81
C GLY A 98 -19.86 -3.69 19.46
N ARG A 99 -18.60 -3.72 19.91
CA ARG A 99 -17.60 -2.70 19.59
C ARG A 99 -17.31 -2.63 18.09
N SER A 100 -17.21 -3.77 17.42
CA SER A 100 -17.01 -3.81 15.97
C SER A 100 -18.18 -3.17 15.21
N ALA A 101 -19.42 -3.46 15.63
CA ALA A 101 -20.61 -2.84 15.04
C ALA A 101 -20.64 -1.33 15.29
N ALA A 102 -20.37 -0.89 16.53
CA ALA A 102 -20.31 0.52 16.89
C ALA A 102 -19.28 1.29 16.04
N ARG A 103 -18.06 0.76 15.89
CA ARG A 103 -17.01 1.36 15.03
C ARG A 103 -17.47 1.49 13.58
N ALA A 104 -18.10 0.46 13.01
CA ALA A 104 -18.59 0.51 11.62
C ALA A 104 -19.71 1.54 11.43
N LEU A 105 -20.61 1.69 12.41
CA LEU A 105 -21.64 2.72 12.42
C LEU A 105 -21.03 4.13 12.51
N ASN A 106 -20.09 4.35 13.43
CA ASN A 106 -19.41 5.63 13.60
C ASN A 106 -18.55 5.99 12.38
N ALA A 107 -17.95 4.99 11.72
CA ALA A 107 -17.20 5.20 10.49
C ALA A 107 -18.08 5.58 9.29
N GLY A 108 -19.41 5.47 9.42
CA GLY A 108 -20.40 5.71 8.39
C GLY A 108 -20.49 4.60 7.33
N THR A 109 -19.80 3.47 7.53
CA THR A 109 -19.57 2.42 6.52
C THR A 109 -20.85 1.92 5.83
N TYR A 110 -21.98 1.89 6.55
CA TYR A 110 -23.26 1.41 6.03
C TYR A 110 -24.33 2.50 5.87
N THR A 111 -24.06 3.71 6.35
CA THR A 111 -25.08 4.78 6.50
C THR A 111 -24.77 6.02 5.68
N SER A 112 -23.57 6.12 5.12
CA SER A 112 -23.06 7.32 4.47
C SER A 112 -22.46 7.01 3.12
N SER A 113 -22.82 7.83 2.14
CA SER A 113 -22.22 7.88 0.81
C SER A 113 -21.70 9.29 0.63
N VAL A 114 -20.40 9.43 0.38
CA VAL A 114 -19.69 10.70 0.28
C VAL A 114 -19.26 10.92 -1.16
N ASP A 115 -19.69 12.06 -1.70
CA ASP A 115 -19.18 12.62 -2.93
C ASP A 115 -18.31 13.85 -2.60
N ARG A 116 -17.21 14.04 -3.32
CA ARG A 116 -16.32 15.21 -3.18
C ARG A 116 -16.05 15.84 -4.54
N ASP A 117 -15.96 17.17 -4.53
CA ASP A 117 -15.45 17.91 -5.68
C ASP A 117 -14.01 17.47 -6.01
N PRO A 118 -13.60 17.51 -7.29
CA PRO A 118 -12.26 17.13 -7.69
C PRO A 118 -11.18 17.95 -7.00
N ILE A 119 -10.16 17.26 -6.49
CA ILE A 119 -8.95 17.83 -5.88
C ILE A 119 -7.82 17.72 -6.91
N GLU A 120 -7.14 18.83 -7.21
CA GLU A 120 -5.94 18.81 -8.05
C GLU A 120 -4.76 18.25 -7.24
N LEU A 121 -3.97 17.37 -7.85
CA LEU A 121 -2.77 16.81 -7.26
C LEU A 121 -1.54 17.45 -7.92
N ASP A 122 -0.52 17.73 -7.12
CA ASP A 122 0.71 18.41 -7.56
C ASP A 122 1.62 17.50 -8.40
N ASP A 123 1.45 16.18 -8.33
CA ASP A 123 2.26 15.21 -9.05
C ASP A 123 2.01 15.25 -10.57
N ASP A 124 3.08 15.08 -11.34
CA ASP A 124 2.98 14.86 -12.79
C ASP A 124 2.35 13.51 -13.11
N CYS A 125 1.62 13.43 -14.22
CA CYS A 125 1.09 12.16 -14.70
C CYS A 125 2.21 11.20 -15.12
N PRO A 126 2.25 9.95 -14.62
CA PRO A 126 3.29 8.98 -14.98
C PRO A 126 3.19 8.51 -16.45
N PHE A 127 2.06 8.76 -17.12
CA PHE A 127 1.84 8.36 -18.51
C PHE A 127 2.26 9.44 -19.52
N CYS A 128 1.86 10.69 -19.31
CA CYS A 128 2.14 11.79 -20.25
C CYS A 128 3.18 12.81 -19.75
N GLY A 129 3.56 12.75 -18.47
CA GLY A 129 4.52 13.69 -17.87
C GLY A 129 3.98 15.11 -17.62
N GLU A 130 2.69 15.36 -17.88
CA GLU A 130 2.06 16.66 -17.68
C GLU A 130 1.40 16.76 -16.30
N THR A 131 1.42 17.96 -15.73
CA THR A 131 0.59 18.32 -14.57
C THR A 131 -0.91 18.23 -14.89
N GLY A 132 -1.71 17.90 -13.87
CA GLY A 132 -3.16 17.83 -13.97
C GLY A 132 -3.75 16.47 -13.57
N LEU A 133 -3.12 15.80 -12.63
CA LEU A 133 -3.76 14.70 -11.91
C LEU A 133 -4.86 15.26 -11.01
N ARG A 134 -6.00 14.56 -10.95
CA ARG A 134 -7.14 14.93 -10.12
C ARG A 134 -7.66 13.71 -9.39
N ALA A 135 -7.99 13.91 -8.12
CA ALA A 135 -8.72 12.95 -7.29
C ALA A 135 -10.18 13.38 -7.18
N ASP A 136 -11.10 12.59 -7.71
CA ASP A 136 -12.54 12.76 -7.49
C ASP A 136 -13.09 11.61 -6.65
N ALA A 137 -14.07 11.89 -5.80
CA ALA A 137 -14.70 10.86 -4.97
C ALA A 137 -16.19 10.81 -5.21
N VAL A 138 -16.69 9.61 -5.52
CA VAL A 138 -18.12 9.32 -5.68
C VAL A 138 -18.43 8.02 -4.96
N ASP A 139 -19.50 8.01 -4.18
CA ASP A 139 -19.93 6.85 -3.39
C ASP A 139 -18.79 6.22 -2.57
N ASN A 140 -18.04 7.07 -1.87
CA ASN A 140 -16.89 6.70 -1.06
C ASN A 140 -15.69 6.10 -1.82
N VAL A 141 -15.69 6.11 -3.15
CA VAL A 141 -14.57 5.64 -3.97
C VAL A 141 -13.84 6.84 -4.56
N THR A 142 -12.54 6.97 -4.26
CA THR A 142 -11.66 7.95 -4.88
C THR A 142 -11.08 7.38 -6.17
N GLU A 143 -11.27 8.08 -7.28
CA GLU A 143 -10.62 7.84 -8.55
C GLU A 143 -9.57 8.92 -8.80
N ILE A 144 -8.36 8.51 -9.16
CA ILE A 144 -7.29 9.41 -9.59
C ILE A 144 -7.11 9.25 -11.10
N ARG A 145 -7.24 10.35 -11.83
CA ARG A 145 -7.08 10.38 -13.29
C ARG A 145 -6.32 11.62 -13.75
N CYS A 146 -5.69 11.53 -14.92
CA CYS A 146 -5.08 12.69 -15.57
C CYS A 146 -6.11 13.44 -16.41
N ALA A 147 -6.27 14.75 -16.19
CA ALA A 147 -7.15 15.59 -17.01
C ALA A 147 -6.61 15.85 -18.44
N ARG A 148 -5.33 15.55 -18.71
CA ARG A 148 -4.68 15.80 -20.00
C ARG A 148 -4.76 14.63 -20.96
N CYS A 149 -4.35 13.44 -20.52
CA CYS A 149 -4.38 12.23 -21.33
C CYS A 149 -5.54 11.29 -20.96
N GLU A 150 -6.41 11.73 -20.03
CA GLU A 150 -7.64 11.03 -19.60
C GLU A 150 -7.41 9.64 -18.97
N SER A 151 -6.16 9.26 -18.76
CA SER A 151 -5.76 7.96 -18.24
C SER A 151 -6.18 7.83 -16.77
N PRO A 152 -6.87 6.73 -16.39
CA PRO A 152 -7.06 6.39 -15.00
C PRO A 152 -5.72 5.89 -14.41
N LEU A 153 -5.42 6.28 -13.18
CA LEU A 153 -4.24 5.81 -12.45
C LEU A 153 -4.62 4.85 -11.34
N LEU A 154 -5.69 5.15 -10.61
CA LEU A 154 -6.03 4.45 -9.37
C LEU A 154 -7.51 4.63 -9.05
N ARG A 155 -8.14 3.59 -8.50
CA ARG A 155 -9.53 3.64 -8.01
C ARG A 155 -9.65 2.87 -6.71
N LEU A 156 -9.85 3.56 -5.60
CA LEU A 156 -9.75 3.01 -4.25
C LEU A 156 -10.88 3.49 -3.34
N SER A 157 -11.44 2.59 -2.53
CA SER A 157 -12.44 2.97 -1.53
C SER A 157 -11.79 3.64 -0.33
N PHE A 158 -12.46 4.62 0.24
CA PHE A 158 -12.03 5.25 1.49
C PHE A 158 -13.24 5.37 2.42
N PRO A 159 -13.12 5.07 3.73
CA PRO A 159 -14.27 5.13 4.61
C PRO A 159 -14.89 6.54 4.66
N PRO A 160 -16.22 6.68 4.82
CA PRO A 160 -16.89 7.99 4.97
C PRO A 160 -16.26 8.87 6.05
N SER A 161 -15.90 8.28 7.19
CA SER A 161 -15.16 8.96 8.26
C SER A 161 -13.78 9.47 7.84
N GLY A 162 -13.12 8.78 6.91
CA GLY A 162 -11.87 9.24 6.29
C GLY A 162 -12.11 10.55 5.53
N TYR A 163 -13.14 10.60 4.67
CA TYR A 163 -13.51 11.85 4.00
C TYR A 163 -13.94 12.94 4.99
N ALA A 164 -14.73 12.61 6.01
CA ALA A 164 -15.24 13.58 6.97
C ALA A 164 -14.14 14.23 7.83
N SER A 165 -13.03 13.51 8.06
CA SER A 165 -11.95 13.93 8.97
C SER A 165 -10.84 14.71 8.27
N HIS A 166 -10.82 14.75 6.93
CA HIS A 166 -9.77 15.41 6.15
C HIS A 166 -10.40 16.40 5.16
N ASP A 167 -9.80 17.57 5.03
CA ASP A 167 -10.16 18.53 4.00
C ASP A 167 -9.46 18.21 2.66
N ALA A 168 -9.61 19.10 1.67
CA ALA A 168 -9.05 18.86 0.34
C ALA A 168 -7.51 18.80 0.33
N ASP A 169 -6.83 19.46 1.27
CA ASP A 169 -5.38 19.54 1.31
C ASP A 169 -4.78 18.27 1.94
N ASP A 170 -5.40 17.75 3.01
CA ASP A 170 -4.90 16.59 3.75
C ASP A 170 -5.41 15.23 3.23
N LEU A 171 -6.51 15.20 2.48
CA LEU A 171 -7.16 13.97 2.04
C LEU A 171 -6.27 13.08 1.15
N PRO A 172 -5.52 13.58 0.16
CA PRO A 172 -4.65 12.74 -0.66
C PRO A 172 -3.60 11.99 0.18
N ALA A 173 -2.99 12.68 1.14
CA ALA A 173 -2.02 12.07 2.04
C ALA A 173 -2.68 10.99 2.91
N ALA A 174 -3.87 11.23 3.45
CA ALA A 174 -4.60 10.24 4.24
C ALA A 174 -4.99 8.99 3.42
N LEU A 175 -5.38 9.18 2.15
CA LEU A 175 -5.73 8.10 1.22
C LEU A 175 -4.50 7.24 0.88
N ASP A 176 -3.37 7.88 0.53
CA ASP A 176 -2.08 7.20 0.29
C ASP A 176 -1.70 6.34 1.49
N ALA A 177 -1.70 6.99 2.65
CA ALA A 177 -1.27 6.41 3.90
C ALA A 177 -2.16 5.22 4.29
N HIS A 178 -3.48 5.30 4.09
CA HIS A 178 -4.40 4.19 4.34
C HIS A 178 -4.10 2.98 3.44
N HIS A 179 -3.94 3.20 2.14
CA HIS A 179 -3.79 2.11 1.18
C HIS A 179 -2.39 1.52 1.13
N ARG A 180 -1.35 2.32 1.36
CA ARG A 180 0.01 1.81 1.55
C ARG A 180 0.07 0.75 2.65
N ARG A 181 -0.57 1.01 3.79
CA ARG A 181 -0.62 0.07 4.93
C ARG A 181 -1.50 -1.14 4.66
N ARG A 182 -2.54 -0.99 3.83
CA ARG A 182 -3.30 -2.14 3.33
C ARG A 182 -2.44 -3.03 2.45
N ILE A 183 -1.68 -2.45 1.50
CA ILE A 183 -0.77 -3.19 0.62
C ILE A 183 0.29 -3.91 1.45
N GLU A 184 0.90 -3.23 2.44
CA GLU A 184 1.86 -3.82 3.37
C GLU A 184 1.26 -5.03 4.12
N SER A 185 0.10 -4.87 4.75
CA SER A 185 -0.61 -5.95 5.45
C SER A 185 -0.92 -7.14 4.54
N PHE A 186 -1.41 -6.87 3.32
CA PHE A 186 -1.64 -7.91 2.31
C PHE A 186 -0.33 -8.62 1.90
N GLY A 187 0.76 -7.88 1.75
CA GLY A 187 2.10 -8.40 1.47
C GLY A 187 2.66 -9.29 2.58
N ASP A 188 2.33 -8.98 3.84
CA ASP A 188 2.64 -9.82 5.01
C ASP A 188 1.76 -11.08 5.12
N GLY A 189 0.81 -11.27 4.19
CA GLY A 189 -0.12 -12.41 4.19
C GLY A 189 -1.30 -12.26 5.15
N VAL A 190 -1.54 -11.05 5.68
CA VAL A 190 -2.58 -10.78 6.68
C VAL A 190 -3.61 -9.80 6.14
N CYS A 191 -4.88 -10.21 6.03
CA CYS A 191 -5.92 -9.34 5.50
C CYS A 191 -6.20 -8.15 6.44
N PRO A 192 -6.14 -6.90 5.95
CA PRO A 192 -6.40 -5.72 6.78
C PRO A 192 -7.86 -5.61 7.26
N ASP A 193 -8.79 -6.35 6.64
CA ASP A 193 -10.22 -6.30 6.98
C ASP A 193 -10.65 -7.36 8.01
N CYS A 194 -10.01 -8.53 8.01
CA CYS A 194 -10.43 -9.65 8.88
C CYS A 194 -9.28 -10.41 9.56
N ALA A 195 -8.02 -10.01 9.33
CA ALA A 195 -6.80 -10.70 9.78
C ALA A 195 -6.67 -12.16 9.30
N GLY A 196 -7.46 -12.57 8.31
CA GLY A 196 -7.38 -13.87 7.67
C GLY A 196 -6.16 -14.00 6.75
N SER A 197 -5.82 -15.24 6.39
CA SER A 197 -4.73 -15.54 5.46
C SER A 197 -5.02 -14.95 4.07
N VAL A 198 -3.98 -14.44 3.44
CA VAL A 198 -4.00 -13.86 2.09
C VAL A 198 -3.12 -14.70 1.17
N SER A 199 -3.67 -15.08 0.01
CA SER A 199 -2.87 -15.60 -1.10
C SER A 199 -2.32 -14.44 -1.93
N VAL A 200 -1.07 -14.58 -2.36
CA VAL A 200 -0.36 -13.57 -3.15
C VAL A 200 0.14 -14.21 -4.44
N GLY A 201 -0.06 -13.53 -5.56
CA GLY A 201 0.37 -14.00 -6.87
C GLY A 201 0.73 -12.86 -7.81
N VAL A 202 1.74 -13.07 -8.65
CA VAL A 202 2.02 -12.21 -9.81
C VAL A 202 1.27 -12.74 -11.01
N GLU A 203 0.51 -11.86 -11.65
CA GLU A 203 -0.28 -12.18 -12.84
C GLU A 203 -0.15 -11.09 -13.91
N PRO A 204 -0.47 -11.39 -15.18
CA PRO A 204 -0.64 -10.34 -16.19
C PRO A 204 -1.72 -9.34 -15.76
N ALA A 205 -1.42 -8.04 -15.86
CA ALA A 205 -2.40 -6.99 -15.64
C ALA A 205 -3.53 -7.08 -16.68
N SER A 206 -4.76 -6.85 -16.24
CA SER A 206 -5.92 -6.90 -17.11
C SER A 206 -5.92 -5.72 -18.10
N ILE A 207 -6.54 -5.89 -19.27
CA ILE A 207 -6.60 -4.86 -20.31
C ILE A 207 -7.48 -3.67 -19.88
N ASP A 208 -8.43 -3.91 -18.98
CA ASP A 208 -9.36 -2.88 -18.47
C ASP A 208 -8.69 -1.95 -17.44
N ASP A 209 -7.54 -2.33 -16.89
CA ASP A 209 -6.79 -1.58 -15.87
C ASP A 209 -5.66 -0.68 -16.45
N LEU A 210 -5.54 -0.59 -17.79
CA LEU A 210 -4.39 0.08 -18.42
C LEU A 210 -4.77 0.97 -19.61
N PRO A 211 -4.26 2.22 -19.68
CA PRO A 211 -4.37 3.04 -20.87
C PRO A 211 -3.46 2.47 -21.97
N SER A 212 -4.03 1.70 -22.90
CA SER A 212 -3.50 1.31 -24.22
C SER A 212 -2.05 0.76 -24.29
N ARG A 213 -1.94 -0.47 -24.83
CA ARG A 213 -0.70 -1.18 -25.19
C ARG A 213 0.46 -0.28 -25.63
N ASP A 214 1.63 -0.48 -25.00
CA ASP A 214 2.92 -0.18 -25.62
C ASP A 214 3.11 -1.07 -26.87
N GLU A 215 3.44 -0.44 -28.00
CA GLU A 215 3.75 -1.10 -29.28
C GLU A 215 4.94 -2.08 -29.17
N ALA A 216 5.71 -2.04 -28.07
CA ALA A 216 6.85 -2.92 -27.79
C ALA A 216 6.49 -4.32 -27.24
N GLY A 217 5.21 -4.64 -27.03
CA GLY A 217 4.79 -5.98 -26.57
C GLY A 217 5.13 -6.28 -25.10
N HIS A 218 5.29 -5.23 -24.28
CA HIS A 218 5.37 -5.37 -22.82
C HIS A 218 4.05 -5.97 -22.32
N VAL A 219 4.14 -7.02 -21.50
CA VAL A 219 2.99 -7.54 -20.76
C VAL A 219 3.09 -6.95 -19.37
N PRO A 220 2.31 -5.90 -19.06
CA PRO A 220 2.25 -5.36 -17.73
C PRO A 220 1.79 -6.47 -16.79
N VAL A 221 2.45 -6.57 -15.64
CA VAL A 221 2.11 -7.52 -14.59
C VAL A 221 1.68 -6.76 -13.36
N GLN A 222 0.96 -7.44 -12.49
CA GLN A 222 0.49 -6.90 -11.23
C GLN A 222 0.62 -7.96 -10.15
N THR A 223 0.70 -7.51 -8.90
CA THR A 223 0.51 -8.37 -7.74
C THR A 223 -0.99 -8.42 -7.45
N ALA A 224 -1.52 -9.62 -7.28
CA ALA A 224 -2.87 -9.89 -6.84
C ALA A 224 -2.86 -10.49 -5.44
N PHE A 225 -3.67 -9.90 -4.56
CA PHE A 225 -3.90 -10.34 -3.19
C PHE A 225 -5.35 -10.79 -3.03
N GLU A 226 -5.58 -11.96 -2.43
CA GLU A 226 -6.93 -12.47 -2.18
C GLU A 226 -7.04 -13.09 -0.79
N CYS A 227 -8.01 -12.64 0.00
CA CYS A 227 -8.29 -13.22 1.31
C CYS A 227 -9.30 -14.37 1.20
N GLU A 228 -8.92 -15.56 1.68
CA GLU A 228 -9.75 -16.76 1.65
C GLU A 228 -10.96 -16.67 2.61
N ALA A 229 -10.87 -15.82 3.65
CA ALA A 229 -11.87 -15.75 4.71
C ALA A 229 -13.01 -14.77 4.39
N CYS A 230 -12.69 -13.54 3.97
CA CYS A 230 -13.69 -12.49 3.71
C CYS A 230 -13.84 -12.12 2.23
N GLY A 231 -12.98 -12.63 1.34
CA GLY A 231 -13.01 -12.30 -0.09
C GLY A 231 -12.47 -10.91 -0.45
N ALA A 232 -11.88 -10.18 0.51
CA ALA A 232 -11.18 -8.93 0.21
C ALA A 232 -10.04 -9.20 -0.78
N ALA A 233 -9.90 -8.32 -1.77
CA ALA A 233 -8.89 -8.45 -2.80
C ALA A 233 -8.32 -7.10 -3.22
N LEU A 234 -7.06 -7.08 -3.64
CA LEU A 234 -6.36 -5.89 -4.11
C LEU A 234 -5.43 -6.30 -5.26
N ARG A 235 -5.37 -5.47 -6.30
CA ARG A 235 -4.38 -5.60 -7.37
C ARG A 235 -3.59 -4.31 -7.46
N CYS A 236 -2.27 -4.41 -7.63
CA CYS A 236 -1.41 -3.26 -7.78
C CYS A 236 -0.13 -3.58 -8.57
N PRO A 237 0.57 -2.58 -9.11
CA PRO A 237 1.92 -2.76 -9.67
C PRO A 237 2.85 -3.44 -8.65
N VAL A 238 3.77 -4.28 -9.13
CA VAL A 238 4.73 -4.98 -8.26
C VAL A 238 5.61 -3.96 -7.52
N ALA A 239 5.90 -2.81 -8.13
CA ALA A 239 6.62 -1.72 -7.47
C ALA A 239 5.99 -1.28 -6.12
N LEU A 240 4.66 -1.29 -5.99
CA LEU A 240 3.99 -0.81 -4.77
C LEU A 240 4.23 -1.73 -3.56
N THR A 241 4.51 -3.02 -3.79
CA THR A 241 4.80 -3.98 -2.70
C THR A 241 6.19 -3.77 -2.08
N LEU A 242 7.05 -2.99 -2.75
CA LEU A 242 8.43 -2.75 -2.32
C LEU A 242 8.61 -1.43 -1.57
N LEU A 243 7.57 -0.60 -1.44
CA LEU A 243 7.68 0.72 -0.83
C LEU A 243 8.09 0.68 0.65
N ASP A 244 7.75 -0.38 1.38
CA ASP A 244 8.20 -0.60 2.77
C ASP A 244 9.27 -1.70 2.89
N HIS A 245 9.75 -2.26 1.76
CA HIS A 245 10.79 -3.29 1.80
C HIS A 245 12.11 -2.71 2.33
N PRO A 246 12.78 -3.37 3.31
CA PRO A 246 13.95 -2.80 3.99
C PRO A 246 15.08 -2.34 3.06
N ALA A 247 15.32 -3.06 1.95
CA ALA A 247 16.35 -2.70 0.98
C ALA A 247 16.04 -1.38 0.25
N VAL A 248 14.76 -1.09 -0.03
CA VAL A 248 14.30 0.15 -0.68
C VAL A 248 14.33 1.29 0.33
N VAL A 249 13.77 1.08 1.51
CA VAL A 249 13.73 2.10 2.58
C VAL A 249 15.14 2.56 2.93
N SER A 250 16.08 1.63 3.14
CA SER A 250 17.47 1.98 3.41
C SER A 250 18.15 2.63 2.20
N PHE A 251 17.81 2.26 0.96
CA PHE A 251 18.40 2.89 -0.23
C PHE A 251 17.97 4.35 -0.37
N TYR A 252 16.68 4.64 -0.18
CA TYR A 252 16.16 6.02 -0.13
C TYR A 252 16.80 6.82 1.00
N HIS A 253 16.90 6.23 2.19
CA HIS A 253 17.50 6.88 3.35
C HIS A 253 18.99 7.21 3.14
N ASP A 254 19.76 6.31 2.52
CA ASP A 254 21.17 6.56 2.17
C ASP A 254 21.33 7.74 1.19
N HIS A 255 20.29 8.08 0.44
CA HIS A 255 20.20 9.23 -0.46
C HIS A 255 19.51 10.46 0.16
N ALA A 256 19.29 10.45 1.48
CA ALA A 256 18.59 11.51 2.22
C ALA A 256 17.17 11.82 1.69
N ARG A 257 16.46 10.80 1.21
CA ARG A 257 15.05 10.87 0.77
C ARG A 257 14.21 9.87 1.56
N ASP A 258 12.91 10.10 1.67
CA ASP A 258 11.96 9.09 2.15
C ASP A 258 11.11 8.57 0.98
N VAL A 259 11.05 7.25 0.81
CA VAL A 259 10.17 6.61 -0.18
C VAL A 259 8.69 6.86 0.12
N ARG A 260 8.35 7.24 1.35
CA ARG A 260 6.99 7.64 1.76
C ARG A 260 6.57 9.00 1.21
N ASP A 261 7.51 9.82 0.75
CA ASP A 261 7.21 11.07 0.06
C ASP A 261 6.67 10.81 -1.38
N ARG A 262 6.77 9.57 -1.86
CA ARG A 262 6.22 9.14 -3.15
C ARG A 262 4.85 8.50 -2.97
N PRO A 263 3.75 9.13 -3.43
CA PRO A 263 2.43 8.55 -3.25
C PRO A 263 2.20 7.31 -4.14
N ILE A 264 1.27 6.45 -3.75
CA ILE A 264 0.96 5.18 -4.44
C ILE A 264 0.44 5.35 -5.87
N TRP A 265 -0.08 6.53 -6.24
CA TRP A 265 -0.46 6.84 -7.62
C TRP A 265 0.74 7.29 -8.48
N ASN A 266 1.84 7.72 -7.87
CA ASN A 266 3.05 8.09 -8.57
C ASN A 266 4.31 7.83 -7.72
N VAL A 267 4.89 6.65 -7.90
CA VAL A 267 6.15 6.29 -7.22
C VAL A 267 7.38 7.06 -7.76
N GLY A 268 7.23 7.79 -8.85
CA GLY A 268 8.28 8.58 -9.47
C GLY A 268 8.95 7.90 -10.67
N SER A 269 9.56 8.73 -11.51
CA SER A 269 10.23 8.30 -12.74
C SER A 269 11.57 7.59 -12.51
N GLU A 270 12.01 7.44 -11.26
CA GLU A 270 13.14 6.61 -10.87
C GLU A 270 12.82 5.10 -10.86
N TRP A 271 11.54 4.72 -10.78
CA TRP A 271 11.11 3.32 -10.71
C TRP A 271 10.90 2.69 -12.08
N ARG A 272 11.36 1.44 -12.26
CA ARG A 272 11.07 0.64 -13.45
C ARG A 272 10.69 -0.77 -13.06
N GLU A 273 9.75 -1.35 -13.79
CA GLU A 273 9.29 -2.72 -13.61
C GLU A 273 9.40 -3.50 -14.92
N ARG A 274 9.97 -4.70 -14.85
CA ARG A 274 10.14 -5.57 -16.02
C ARG A 274 10.11 -7.05 -15.66
N VAL A 275 9.33 -7.82 -16.42
CA VAL A 275 9.34 -9.28 -16.33
C VAL A 275 10.66 -9.84 -16.89
N VAL A 276 11.34 -10.71 -16.13
CA VAL A 276 12.52 -11.48 -16.59
C VAL A 276 12.20 -12.94 -16.88
N SER A 277 11.22 -13.51 -16.17
CA SER A 277 10.76 -14.89 -16.37
C SER A 277 9.26 -14.99 -16.09
N ARG A 278 8.57 -15.91 -16.78
CA ARG A 278 7.14 -16.20 -16.58
C ARG A 278 6.89 -17.58 -15.99
N ASP A 279 7.88 -18.47 -16.05
CA ASP A 279 7.79 -19.83 -15.50
C ASP A 279 9.17 -20.26 -14.96
N PRO A 280 9.40 -20.14 -13.64
CA PRO A 280 8.56 -19.44 -12.66
C PRO A 280 8.53 -17.93 -12.93
N TRP A 281 7.48 -17.25 -12.44
CA TRP A 281 7.42 -15.79 -12.47
C TRP A 281 8.62 -15.18 -11.74
N CYS A 282 9.26 -14.23 -12.41
CA CYS A 282 10.24 -13.34 -11.79
C CYS A 282 10.15 -11.96 -12.43
N VAL A 283 9.93 -10.96 -11.59
CA VAL A 283 9.83 -9.55 -11.95
C VAL A 283 11.02 -8.83 -11.35
N VAL A 284 11.67 -8.00 -12.15
CA VAL A 284 12.72 -7.10 -11.69
C VAL A 284 12.12 -5.73 -11.51
N VAL A 285 12.23 -5.20 -10.30
CA VAL A 285 11.92 -3.81 -9.99
C VAL A 285 13.23 -3.09 -9.69
N SER A 286 13.47 -1.96 -10.34
CA SER A 286 14.67 -1.16 -10.12
C SER A 286 14.34 0.28 -9.79
N VAL A 287 15.14 0.88 -8.89
CA VAL A 287 15.06 2.29 -8.50
C VAL A 287 16.42 2.92 -8.75
N ARG A 288 16.44 4.07 -9.45
CA ARG A 288 17.66 4.85 -9.70
C ARG A 288 17.66 6.19 -8.99
N LEU A 289 18.57 6.40 -8.05
CA LEU A 289 18.73 7.66 -7.33
C LEU A 289 20.17 8.12 -7.46
N ASP A 290 20.37 9.38 -7.86
CA ASP A 290 21.69 10.06 -7.91
C ASP A 290 22.82 9.26 -8.61
N GLY A 291 22.46 8.41 -9.60
CA GLY A 291 23.40 7.59 -10.37
C GLY A 291 23.56 6.15 -9.84
N ASP A 292 23.09 5.88 -8.63
CA ASP A 292 23.07 4.55 -8.04
C ASP A 292 21.79 3.81 -8.40
N ASP A 293 21.90 2.49 -8.55
CA ASP A 293 20.79 1.59 -8.85
C ASP A 293 20.57 0.59 -7.72
N LEU A 294 19.33 0.47 -7.26
CA LEU A 294 18.84 -0.68 -6.51
C LEU A 294 18.01 -1.56 -7.42
N VAL A 295 18.30 -2.86 -7.46
CA VAL A 295 17.57 -3.86 -8.25
C VAL A 295 17.05 -4.95 -7.32
N CYS A 296 15.73 -5.15 -7.31
CA CYS A 296 15.04 -6.18 -6.54
C CYS A 296 14.47 -7.25 -7.49
N TYR A 297 14.67 -8.52 -7.15
CA TYR A 297 14.10 -9.66 -7.85
C TYR A 297 12.92 -10.19 -7.05
N VAL A 298 11.72 -10.10 -7.63
CA VAL A 298 10.46 -10.49 -7.00
C VAL A 298 9.96 -11.78 -7.65
N ALA A 299 9.65 -12.79 -6.83
CA ALA A 299 9.12 -14.07 -7.28
C ALA A 299 7.60 -14.01 -7.51
N GLY A 300 7.04 -15.09 -8.08
CA GLY A 300 5.61 -15.19 -8.39
C GLY A 300 4.66 -15.12 -7.20
N ASP A 301 5.13 -15.35 -5.98
CA ASP A 301 4.38 -15.20 -4.73
C ASP A 301 4.53 -13.80 -4.10
N GLY A 302 5.15 -12.86 -4.82
CA GLY A 302 5.40 -11.50 -4.35
C GLY A 302 6.63 -11.36 -3.44
N SER A 303 7.32 -12.46 -3.08
CA SER A 303 8.50 -12.38 -2.22
C SER A 303 9.72 -11.81 -2.94
N VAL A 304 10.51 -10.98 -2.23
CA VAL A 304 11.81 -10.51 -2.73
C VAL A 304 12.86 -11.59 -2.46
N VAL A 305 13.37 -12.23 -3.52
CA VAL A 305 14.31 -13.35 -3.41
C VAL A 305 15.78 -12.95 -3.49
N ASP A 306 16.08 -11.81 -4.11
CA ASP A 306 17.42 -11.21 -4.16
C ASP A 306 17.28 -9.69 -4.35
N HIS A 307 18.27 -8.93 -3.86
CA HIS A 307 18.39 -7.52 -4.18
C HIS A 307 19.85 -7.10 -4.25
N ARG A 308 20.17 -6.17 -5.15
CA ARG A 308 21.54 -5.72 -5.41
C ARG A 308 21.58 -4.21 -5.54
N ARG A 309 22.62 -3.62 -4.96
CA ARG A 309 22.96 -2.21 -5.16
C ARG A 309 24.18 -2.13 -6.06
N THR A 310 24.13 -1.26 -7.05
CA THR A 310 25.28 -0.89 -7.84
C THR A 310 25.43 0.61 -7.77
N GLY A 311 26.47 1.08 -7.12
CA GLY A 311 26.81 2.49 -7.11
C GLY A 311 27.56 2.87 -8.38
N HIS A 312 27.42 4.11 -8.82
CA HIS A 312 28.44 4.70 -9.65
C HIS A 312 29.57 5.10 -8.70
N ASP A 313 30.56 4.22 -8.54
CA ASP A 313 31.76 4.57 -7.79
C ASP A 313 32.38 5.78 -8.51
N ASP A 314 32.39 6.95 -7.87
CA ASP A 314 33.17 8.13 -8.27
C ASP A 314 34.69 7.85 -8.11
N SER A 315 35.13 6.63 -8.42
CA SER A 315 36.51 6.24 -8.57
C SER A 315 37.02 6.66 -9.96
N ASN A 316 36.95 7.96 -10.24
CA ASN A 316 37.90 8.62 -11.12
C ASN A 316 38.51 9.85 -10.42
N GLY A 317 38.76 9.70 -9.11
CA GLY A 317 39.55 10.62 -8.30
C GLY A 317 40.92 10.03 -7.99
N THR A 318 41.91 10.45 -8.78
CA THR A 318 43.35 10.41 -8.47
C THR A 318 44.00 9.02 -8.33
N GLY A 319 44.28 8.39 -9.47
CA GLY A 319 45.48 7.56 -9.59
C GLY A 319 46.71 8.41 -9.30
N SER A 320 47.20 8.37 -8.06
CA SER A 320 48.50 8.91 -7.68
C SER A 320 49.56 8.03 -8.36
N ALA A 321 49.94 8.44 -9.58
CA ALA A 321 51.13 7.93 -10.23
C ALA A 321 52.31 8.30 -9.33
N SER A 322 52.90 7.28 -8.71
CA SER A 322 54.18 7.41 -8.04
C SER A 322 55.25 7.58 -9.12
N ASP A 323 55.82 8.78 -9.21
CA ASP A 323 56.98 9.09 -10.04
C ASP A 323 58.17 8.20 -9.66
N PRO A 324 58.84 7.53 -10.61
CA PRO A 324 60.19 7.07 -10.43
C PRO A 324 61.17 8.18 -10.86
N GLU A 325 61.94 8.61 -9.86
CA GLU A 325 63.29 9.18 -9.88
C GLU A 325 63.86 9.78 -11.18
N SER A 326 64.20 11.05 -11.03
CA SER A 326 65.09 11.89 -11.82
C SER A 326 66.43 11.23 -12.19
N ILE A 327 66.78 11.32 -13.49
CA ILE A 327 68.17 11.46 -13.93
C ILE A 327 68.19 12.62 -14.94
N GLY A 328 68.94 13.66 -14.60
CA GLY A 328 69.06 14.87 -15.39
C GLY A 328 70.27 14.85 -16.34
N GLU A 329 70.08 15.50 -17.48
CA GLU A 329 71.04 16.11 -18.41
C GLU A 329 70.12 16.98 -19.32
N GLY A 330 70.27 18.28 -19.54
CA GLY A 330 71.47 19.09 -19.59
C GLY A 330 71.54 19.75 -20.97
N ASP A 331 70.79 20.86 -21.12
CA ASP A 331 71.01 22.02 -22.00
C ASP A 331 71.04 21.93 -23.56
N ALA A 332 70.12 22.72 -24.15
CA ALA A 332 70.37 23.86 -25.06
C ALA A 332 69.86 23.81 -26.53
N GLU A 333 69.35 25.01 -26.91
CA GLU A 333 69.19 25.61 -28.26
C GLU A 333 67.89 25.30 -29.04
N SER A 334 67.22 26.18 -29.81
CA SER A 334 67.24 27.63 -30.10
C SER A 334 66.12 27.90 -31.15
N GLY A 335 65.51 29.11 -31.19
CA GLY A 335 64.82 29.69 -32.36
C GLY A 335 63.29 29.47 -32.43
N SER A 336 62.38 30.45 -32.32
CA SER A 336 62.13 31.73 -33.04
C SER A 336 61.09 31.61 -34.17
N GLU A 337 60.21 32.62 -34.22
CA GLU A 337 59.42 33.16 -35.36
C GLU A 337 57.87 33.02 -35.38
N ARG A 338 57.27 34.15 -35.00
CA ARG A 338 56.04 34.87 -35.41
C ARG A 338 55.31 34.46 -36.72
N SER A 339 53.95 34.39 -36.61
CA SER A 339 52.81 35.01 -37.35
C SER A 339 52.97 35.49 -38.82
N PRO A 340 51.91 35.62 -39.69
CA PRO A 340 50.57 36.21 -39.40
C PRO A 340 49.35 35.63 -40.22
N GLY A 341 48.09 35.94 -39.86
CA GLY A 341 47.24 36.99 -40.49
C GLY A 341 45.97 36.37 -41.12
N GLY A 342 44.75 36.68 -40.65
CA GLY A 342 43.77 37.59 -41.28
C GLY A 342 42.78 36.82 -42.19
N ASP A 343 41.53 37.16 -42.46
CA ASP A 343 40.60 38.25 -42.09
C ASP A 343 39.24 37.95 -42.81
N HIS A 344 38.13 38.49 -42.28
CA HIS A 344 36.79 38.74 -42.88
C HIS A 344 36.00 37.56 -43.56
N THR A 345 34.66 37.44 -43.48
CA THR A 345 33.61 38.42 -43.78
C THR A 345 32.23 38.08 -43.16
N ARG A 346 31.40 39.12 -43.16
CA ARG A 346 30.02 39.32 -42.70
C ARG A 346 29.00 39.07 -43.83
N GLY A 347 27.73 38.80 -43.49
CA GLY A 347 26.54 38.90 -44.36
C GLY A 347 25.43 37.95 -43.85
N GLU A 348 24.43 38.39 -43.09
CA GLU A 348 23.19 39.13 -43.43
C GLU A 348 22.18 38.39 -44.33
N GLU A 349 20.89 38.58 -43.96
CA GLU A 349 19.61 38.33 -44.66
C GLU A 349 18.82 37.07 -44.22
N SER A 350 17.68 37.16 -43.50
CA SER A 350 16.36 37.82 -43.74
C SER A 350 15.32 36.84 -44.34
N GLY A 351 14.11 36.81 -43.75
CA GLY A 351 12.86 36.38 -44.41
C GLY A 351 12.20 35.12 -43.85
N THR A 352 11.21 35.23 -42.95
CA THR A 352 9.73 35.33 -43.21
C THR A 352 8.99 34.00 -43.43
N GLY A 353 8.02 33.71 -42.55
CA GLY A 353 6.61 33.53 -42.94
C GLY A 353 5.96 32.14 -42.86
N GLY A 354 4.78 32.09 -42.22
CA GLY A 354 3.69 31.09 -42.39
C GLY A 354 3.64 30.02 -41.28
N ALA A 355 2.72 29.96 -40.32
CA ALA A 355 1.26 30.09 -40.28
C ALA A 355 0.47 28.97 -41.01
N SER A 356 -0.12 28.11 -40.17
CA SER A 356 -1.40 27.39 -40.29
C SER A 356 -1.60 26.30 -41.36
N ALA A 357 -1.83 25.07 -40.88
CA ALA A 357 -3.11 24.35 -41.02
C ALA A 357 -3.26 23.36 -39.87
#